data_AF-C5FPX0-F1
#
_entry.id   AF-C5FPX0-F1
#
_cell.length_a   1.000
_cell.length_b   1.000
_cell.length_c   1.000
_cell.angle_alpha   90.00
_cell.angle_beta   90.00
_cell.angle_gamma   90.00
#
_symmetry.space_group_name_H-M   'P 1'
#
loop_
_entity.id
_entity.type
_entity.pdbx_description
1 polymer ?
#
loop_
_entity_poly.entity_id
_entity_poly.type
_entity_poly.pdbx_seq_one_letter_code
_entity_poly.pdbx_strand_id
1 'polypeptide(L)'
;MAVFEGLSGVWTVIFMYLICFFSFTGATSFRPRHGHSHMLEKRGTTPMGFQLAATGTLTGVGLTSTCEQVLYQNINCNAFVSTLGQRVYHGSLQDPLLTDSVCMPTCGNALMTAHRRILGACAQSPELAPGYPVVALLDRIHTGWNETCLKDNKSMKYCNDIIESWPAVEEISDMPRDQLCSYCYGAKLRLMQQSPYSAYDNLYAERLDFVIKSCNQPDSPTKPIESPGNTTLPEACHSDRKYVTQQGDTCDSIASKKGVSAATLYYINSGLRNCDSPGVGINLCLPQSCNSTYSVKPNDNCVDIAISHGTGWKELVTWNPGLDSLCTNIVGANPSWGTFICVTPPGGAYEGLPPGNSSNPGNGNGGGPGGSGDGYSDDIVPAPNGTIAKGTTDKCGNYVQAQDGDSCGTIVIRGAVPVDLFVDVNPSLESTTSCTARLQPSVWYCLNPFRYWNTTVPGV
;
A
#
# COMPACT_ATOMS: atom_id res chain seq x y z
N MET A 1 -49.32 25.42 -50.04
CA MET A 1 -48.82 26.10 -51.25
C MET A 1 -47.54 26.81 -50.87
N ALA A 2 -46.34 26.60 -51.39
CA ALA A 2 -45.74 25.66 -52.34
C ALA A 2 -44.21 25.71 -52.06
N VAL A 3 -43.52 24.59 -51.79
CA VAL A 3 -42.64 23.75 -52.67
C VAL A 3 -41.19 24.23 -52.82
N PHE A 4 -40.28 23.23 -52.79
CA PHE A 4 -38.85 23.10 -53.15
C PHE A 4 -37.85 23.08 -51.97
N GLU A 5 -37.45 21.92 -51.42
CA GLU A 5 -36.61 20.81 -51.92
C GLU A 5 -35.12 21.13 -52.15
N GLY A 6 -34.26 20.30 -51.55
CA GLY A 6 -33.04 19.80 -52.23
C GLY A 6 -31.73 19.80 -51.45
N LEU A 7 -31.34 18.62 -50.91
CA LEU A 7 -30.02 17.93 -51.04
C LEU A 7 -28.75 18.70 -50.58
N SER A 8 -27.65 18.14 -50.06
CA SER A 8 -27.12 16.82 -49.69
C SER A 8 -25.63 17.07 -49.37
N GLY A 9 -24.99 16.28 -48.48
CA GLY A 9 -23.53 16.05 -48.57
C GLY A 9 -22.63 16.65 -47.49
N VAL A 10 -22.34 15.81 -46.48
CA VAL A 10 -21.03 15.46 -45.88
C VAL A 10 -19.84 16.40 -46.17
N TRP A 11 -19.11 16.86 -45.13
CA TRP A 11 -17.66 16.65 -44.93
C TRP A 11 -17.10 17.48 -43.73
N THR A 12 -16.31 16.80 -42.91
CA THR A 12 -15.16 17.29 -42.09
C THR A 12 -15.34 18.07 -40.76
N VAL A 13 -14.91 17.38 -39.69
CA VAL A 13 -13.82 17.74 -38.75
C VAL A 13 -14.03 18.76 -37.61
N ILE A 14 -13.98 18.20 -36.38
CA ILE A 14 -13.19 18.59 -35.19
C ILE A 14 -12.75 20.06 -35.04
N PHE A 15 -13.18 20.75 -33.97
CA PHE A 15 -12.37 21.36 -32.88
C PHE A 15 -13.04 22.59 -32.23
N MET A 16 -12.72 22.72 -30.94
CA MET A 16 -12.69 23.93 -30.08
C MET A 16 -14.01 24.44 -29.49
N TYR A 17 -14.23 24.44 -28.16
CA TYR A 17 -13.47 25.03 -27.02
C TYR A 17 -13.35 26.56 -27.06
N LEU A 18 -13.67 27.16 -25.91
CA LEU A 18 -13.56 28.57 -25.47
C LEU A 18 -14.64 29.58 -25.89
N ILE A 19 -15.45 29.97 -24.88
CA ILE A 19 -15.62 31.40 -24.57
C ILE A 19 -15.19 31.64 -23.11
N CYS A 20 -14.14 32.46 -22.98
CA CYS A 20 -13.57 33.10 -21.80
C CYS A 20 -14.63 33.86 -20.96
N PHE A 21 -14.60 33.79 -19.62
CA PHE A 21 -13.75 34.56 -18.68
C PHE A 21 -13.96 36.08 -18.69
N PHE A 22 -14.37 36.60 -17.52
CA PHE A 22 -14.04 37.85 -16.79
C PHE A 22 -15.28 38.29 -15.98
N SER A 23 -15.26 38.62 -14.68
CA SER A 23 -14.19 39.05 -13.77
C SER A 23 -14.53 38.78 -12.29
N PHE A 24 -13.47 38.72 -11.49
CA PHE A 24 -13.41 38.65 -10.03
C PHE A 24 -14.06 39.81 -9.28
N THR A 25 -14.69 39.51 -8.14
CA THR A 25 -14.56 40.23 -6.86
C THR A 25 -14.84 39.27 -5.70
N GLY A 26 -14.00 39.30 -4.66
CA GLY A 26 -13.81 38.24 -3.68
C GLY A 26 -14.89 38.05 -2.60
N ALA A 27 -14.95 36.81 -2.12
CA ALA A 27 -15.16 36.42 -0.72
C ALA A 27 -14.82 34.91 -0.65
N THR A 28 -13.82 34.57 0.16
CA THR A 28 -13.38 33.18 0.40
C THR A 28 -14.40 32.47 1.28
N SER A 29 -15.35 31.74 0.68
CA SER A 29 -16.15 30.74 1.39
C SER A 29 -15.56 29.36 1.14
N PHE A 30 -15.02 28.70 2.17
CA PHE A 30 -14.66 27.29 2.13
C PHE A 30 -15.95 26.44 2.11
N ARG A 31 -16.44 26.11 0.91
CA ARG A 31 -17.32 24.95 0.71
C ARG A 31 -16.44 23.79 0.22
N PRO A 32 -16.44 22.63 0.89
CA PRO A 32 -16.13 21.40 0.19
C PRO A 32 -17.28 21.17 -0.80
N ARG A 33 -17.02 21.32 -2.11
CA ARG A 33 -17.90 20.73 -3.11
C ARG A 33 -17.78 19.21 -2.95
N HIS A 34 -18.75 18.60 -2.28
CA HIS A 34 -18.97 17.16 -2.38
C HIS A 34 -19.43 16.83 -3.80
N GLY A 35 -18.46 16.57 -4.68
CA GLY A 35 -18.71 15.95 -5.98
C GLY A 35 -18.99 14.47 -5.75
N HIS A 36 -20.22 14.12 -5.37
CA HIS A 36 -20.70 12.76 -5.57
C HIS A 36 -20.86 12.56 -7.08
N SER A 37 -20.08 11.61 -7.63
CA SER A 37 -20.39 11.07 -8.94
C SER A 37 -21.72 10.34 -8.83
N HIS A 38 -22.80 10.97 -9.28
CA HIS A 38 -24.12 10.36 -9.35
C HIS A 38 -24.09 9.22 -10.38
N MET A 39 -23.83 8.00 -9.92
CA MET A 39 -24.42 6.81 -10.54
C MET A 39 -25.92 6.87 -10.20
N LEU A 40 -26.72 7.49 -11.06
CA LEU A 40 -28.18 7.34 -11.04
C LEU A 40 -28.50 5.90 -11.46
N GLU A 41 -28.41 4.98 -10.52
CA GLU A 41 -28.90 3.62 -10.72
C GLU A 41 -30.43 3.65 -10.63
N LYS A 42 -31.08 3.33 -11.75
CA LYS A 42 -32.54 3.20 -11.85
C LYS A 42 -33.05 2.33 -10.71
N ARG A 43 -34.19 2.72 -10.11
CA ARG A 43 -35.02 1.92 -9.17
C ARG A 43 -35.08 0.44 -9.59
N GLY A 44 -34.16 -0.34 -9.07
CA GLY A 44 -34.08 -1.78 -9.10
C GLY A 44 -33.61 -2.18 -7.71
N THR A 45 -34.23 -3.21 -7.13
CA THR A 45 -33.83 -3.74 -5.82
C THR A 45 -32.34 -4.04 -5.80
N THR A 46 -31.56 -3.24 -5.07
CA THR A 46 -30.12 -3.46 -4.86
C THR A 46 -29.93 -4.88 -4.31
N PRO A 47 -28.93 -5.65 -4.80
CA PRO A 47 -28.70 -7.00 -4.32
C PRO A 47 -28.56 -7.06 -2.79
N MET A 48 -29.17 -8.07 -2.18
CA MET A 48 -28.88 -8.43 -0.79
C MET A 48 -27.68 -9.38 -0.80
N GLY A 49 -26.59 -8.98 -0.15
CA GLY A 49 -25.35 -9.72 -0.10
C GLY A 49 -24.18 -8.93 -0.66
N PHE A 50 -23.03 -9.05 0.00
CA PHE A 50 -21.74 -8.74 -0.59
C PHE A 50 -20.68 -9.69 -0.05
N GLN A 51 -19.56 -9.83 -0.76
CA GLN A 51 -18.38 -10.57 -0.31
C GLN A 51 -17.25 -9.57 -0.04
N LEU A 52 -16.32 -9.91 0.86
CA LEU A 52 -15.15 -9.06 1.11
C LEU A 52 -14.11 -9.19 -0.01
N ALA A 53 -14.08 -10.35 -0.67
CA ALA A 53 -13.26 -10.62 -1.84
C ALA A 53 -14.03 -11.55 -2.79
N ALA A 54 -13.80 -11.41 -4.09
CA ALA A 54 -14.38 -12.34 -5.07
C ALA A 54 -13.62 -13.68 -5.02
N THR A 55 -14.32 -14.78 -5.26
CA THR A 55 -13.73 -16.12 -5.20
C THR A 55 -12.49 -16.24 -6.09
N GLY A 56 -11.37 -16.68 -5.51
CA GLY A 56 -10.08 -16.87 -6.18
C GLY A 56 -9.19 -15.63 -6.25
N THR A 57 -9.66 -14.45 -5.82
CA THR A 57 -8.86 -13.21 -5.88
C THR A 57 -7.73 -13.13 -4.85
N LEU A 58 -7.77 -13.96 -3.81
CA LEU A 58 -6.76 -14.04 -2.75
C LEU A 58 -5.89 -15.29 -2.85
N THR A 59 -5.99 -16.04 -3.95
CA THR A 59 -5.17 -17.23 -4.14
C THR A 59 -3.70 -16.84 -4.25
N GLY A 60 -2.84 -17.51 -3.46
CA GLY A 60 -1.40 -17.27 -3.48
C GLY A 60 -0.90 -16.12 -2.59
N VAL A 61 -1.79 -15.44 -1.84
CA VAL A 61 -1.39 -14.33 -0.94
C VAL A 61 -0.94 -14.79 0.46
N GLY A 62 -0.70 -16.09 0.64
CA GLY A 62 -0.19 -16.66 1.90
C GLY A 62 -1.24 -16.93 2.97
N LEU A 63 -2.54 -16.83 2.66
CA LEU A 63 -3.63 -17.20 3.57
C LEU A 63 -3.85 -18.71 3.59
N THR A 64 -4.30 -19.23 4.74
CA THR A 64 -4.82 -20.60 4.80
C THR A 64 -6.10 -20.72 3.95
N SER A 65 -6.37 -21.90 3.41
CA SER A 65 -7.58 -22.15 2.61
C SER A 65 -8.87 -21.83 3.37
N THR A 66 -8.90 -22.11 4.68
CA THR A 66 -10.03 -21.77 5.56
C THR A 66 -10.20 -20.25 5.72
N CYS A 67 -9.10 -19.51 5.87
CA CYS A 67 -9.12 -18.05 5.93
C CYS A 67 -9.55 -17.43 4.59
N GLU A 68 -9.06 -17.95 3.48
CA GLU A 68 -9.46 -17.50 2.15
C GLU A 68 -10.97 -17.75 1.90
N GLN A 69 -11.46 -18.95 2.21
CA GLN A 69 -12.87 -19.31 2.02
C GLN A 69 -13.83 -18.45 2.83
N VAL A 70 -13.47 -18.03 4.06
CA VAL A 70 -14.36 -17.18 4.86
C VAL A 70 -14.52 -15.78 4.26
N LEU A 71 -13.49 -15.25 3.58
CA LEU A 71 -13.53 -13.94 2.94
C LEU A 71 -14.39 -13.93 1.67
N TYR A 72 -14.59 -15.10 1.06
CA TYR A 72 -15.49 -15.32 -0.07
C TYR A 72 -16.94 -15.60 0.36
N GLN A 73 -17.24 -15.70 1.65
CA GLN A 73 -18.62 -15.91 2.09
C GLN A 73 -19.47 -14.65 1.88
N ASN A 74 -20.72 -14.85 1.46
CA ASN A 74 -21.68 -13.76 1.33
C ASN A 74 -22.10 -13.25 2.72
N ILE A 75 -21.97 -11.94 2.92
CA ILE A 75 -22.45 -11.22 4.10
C ILE A 75 -23.84 -10.69 3.76
N ASN A 76 -24.86 -11.18 4.47
CA ASN A 76 -26.26 -10.85 4.23
C ASN A 76 -26.62 -9.43 4.72
N CYS A 77 -26.27 -8.44 3.91
CA CYS A 77 -26.52 -7.02 4.09
C CYS A 77 -26.95 -6.40 2.76
N ASN A 78 -27.51 -5.18 2.76
CA ASN A 78 -27.62 -4.41 1.52
C ASN A 78 -26.21 -4.25 0.90
N ALA A 79 -26.04 -4.53 -0.39
CA ALA A 79 -24.72 -4.47 -1.04
C ALA A 79 -24.03 -3.10 -0.91
N PHE A 80 -24.79 -2.01 -0.75
CA PHE A 80 -24.25 -0.66 -0.48
C PHE A 80 -23.31 -0.63 0.74
N VAL A 81 -23.55 -1.50 1.73
CA VAL A 81 -22.71 -1.59 2.94
C VAL A 81 -21.24 -1.84 2.60
N SER A 82 -20.94 -2.59 1.52
CA SER A 82 -19.55 -2.82 1.07
C SER A 82 -18.78 -1.54 0.73
N THR A 83 -19.49 -0.48 0.33
CA THR A 83 -18.89 0.82 -0.04
C THR A 83 -18.51 1.66 1.19
N LEU A 84 -19.04 1.32 2.37
CA LEU A 84 -18.78 2.02 3.62
C LEU A 84 -17.39 1.72 4.21
N GLY A 85 -16.55 0.95 3.51
CA GLY A 85 -15.17 0.68 3.94
C GLY A 85 -14.15 1.77 3.60
N GLN A 86 -14.58 2.85 2.93
CA GLN A 86 -13.70 3.97 2.59
C GLN A 86 -13.40 4.83 3.81
N ARG A 87 -12.13 5.27 3.96
CA ARG A 87 -11.71 6.17 5.04
C ARG A 87 -12.12 7.61 4.74
N VAL A 88 -13.42 7.89 4.81
CA VAL A 88 -14.03 9.20 4.57
C VAL A 88 -15.03 9.52 5.66
N TYR A 89 -15.45 10.77 5.76
CA TYR A 89 -16.56 11.12 6.65
C TYR A 89 -17.87 10.57 6.08
N HIS A 90 -18.52 9.65 6.79
CA HIS A 90 -19.80 9.09 6.36
C HIS A 90 -20.96 10.01 6.75
N GLY A 91 -21.49 10.76 5.79
CA GLY A 91 -22.64 11.67 5.95
C GLY A 91 -24.00 10.96 5.84
N SER A 92 -25.08 11.74 5.68
CA SER A 92 -26.40 11.16 5.36
C SER A 92 -26.36 10.53 3.98
N LEU A 93 -27.14 9.46 3.79
CA LEU A 93 -27.38 8.90 2.46
C LEU A 93 -28.44 9.67 1.67
N GLN A 94 -29.14 10.62 2.31
CA GLN A 94 -30.22 11.43 1.73
C GLN A 94 -31.38 10.62 1.10
N ASP A 95 -31.45 9.32 1.41
CA ASP A 95 -32.51 8.40 0.99
C ASP A 95 -32.93 7.55 2.20
N PRO A 96 -34.09 7.84 2.83
CA PRO A 96 -34.55 7.12 4.01
C PRO A 96 -34.76 5.62 3.78
N LEU A 97 -35.23 5.21 2.59
CA LEU A 97 -35.49 3.80 2.29
C LEU A 97 -34.17 3.04 2.15
N LEU A 98 -33.16 3.66 1.53
CA LEU A 98 -31.81 3.10 1.46
C LEU A 98 -31.18 3.04 2.85
N THR A 99 -31.25 4.12 3.63
CA THR A 99 -30.69 4.16 5.00
C THR A 99 -31.31 3.07 5.87
N ASP A 100 -32.63 2.88 5.83
CA ASP A 100 -33.29 1.81 6.59
C ASP A 100 -32.85 0.41 6.13
N SER A 101 -32.65 0.20 4.83
CA SER A 101 -32.16 -1.06 4.28
C SER A 101 -30.69 -1.34 4.67
N VAL A 102 -29.84 -0.33 4.65
CA VAL A 102 -28.43 -0.40 5.07
C VAL A 102 -28.33 -0.67 6.57
N CYS A 103 -29.15 0.01 7.37
CA CYS A 103 -29.08 0.01 8.83
C CYS A 103 -29.98 -1.03 9.51
N MET A 104 -30.43 -2.06 8.77
CA MET A 104 -31.20 -3.14 9.36
C MET A 104 -30.42 -3.86 10.47
N PRO A 105 -31.06 -4.20 11.61
CA PRO A 105 -30.42 -4.96 12.69
C PRO A 105 -29.84 -6.31 12.22
N THR A 106 -30.49 -6.93 11.23
CA THR A 106 -30.02 -8.17 10.60
C THR A 106 -28.66 -7.99 9.92
N CYS A 107 -28.39 -6.83 9.33
CA CYS A 107 -27.09 -6.52 8.74
C CYS A 107 -26.02 -6.34 9.83
N GLY A 108 -26.31 -5.62 10.92
CA GLY A 108 -25.39 -5.52 12.06
C GLY A 108 -24.99 -6.89 12.62
N ASN A 109 -25.96 -7.79 12.76
CA ASN A 109 -25.70 -9.18 13.16
C ASN A 109 -24.86 -9.97 12.14
N ALA A 110 -25.09 -9.75 10.83
CA ALA A 110 -24.30 -10.37 9.77
C ALA A 110 -22.85 -9.91 9.79
N LEU A 111 -22.60 -8.60 9.96
CA LEU A 111 -21.25 -8.02 10.11
C LEU A 111 -20.53 -8.60 11.34
N MET A 112 -21.19 -8.62 12.50
CA MET A 112 -20.61 -9.21 13.73
C MET A 112 -20.31 -10.70 13.59
N THR A 113 -21.18 -11.43 12.90
CA THR A 113 -20.96 -12.86 12.61
C THR A 113 -19.78 -13.06 11.68
N ALA A 114 -19.68 -12.27 10.61
CA ALA A 114 -18.55 -12.31 9.69
C ALA A 114 -17.23 -11.99 10.43
N HIS A 115 -17.22 -10.98 11.29
CA HIS A 115 -16.05 -10.59 12.08
C HIS A 115 -15.52 -11.75 12.93
N ARG A 116 -16.40 -12.40 13.69
CA ARG A 116 -16.03 -13.58 14.50
C ARG A 116 -15.52 -14.74 13.65
N ARG A 117 -16.14 -14.99 12.49
CA ARG A 117 -15.72 -16.07 11.58
C ARG A 117 -14.34 -15.79 10.99
N ILE A 118 -14.06 -14.56 10.59
CA ILE A 118 -12.75 -14.15 10.05
C ILE A 118 -11.67 -14.32 11.12
N LEU A 119 -11.88 -13.81 12.34
CA LEU A 119 -10.92 -13.99 13.43
C LEU A 119 -10.60 -15.46 13.71
N GLY A 120 -11.62 -16.32 13.71
CA GLY A 120 -11.43 -17.76 13.93
C GLY A 120 -10.72 -18.47 12.77
N ALA A 121 -11.17 -18.23 11.53
CA ALA A 121 -10.65 -18.89 10.34
C ALA A 121 -9.23 -18.43 9.96
N CYS A 122 -8.89 -17.18 10.28
CA CYS A 122 -7.60 -16.57 9.94
C CYS A 122 -6.61 -16.58 11.10
N ALA A 123 -6.87 -17.28 12.20
CA ALA A 123 -5.97 -17.31 13.37
C ALA A 123 -4.53 -17.76 13.04
N GLN A 124 -4.36 -18.64 12.04
CA GLN A 124 -3.06 -19.14 11.58
C GLN A 124 -2.43 -18.30 10.45
N SER A 125 -3.20 -17.42 9.83
CA SER A 125 -2.75 -16.48 8.79
C SER A 125 -3.44 -15.13 9.02
N PRO A 126 -3.13 -14.44 10.13
CA PRO A 126 -3.91 -13.30 10.63
C PRO A 126 -3.72 -12.03 9.83
N GLU A 127 -2.71 -11.98 8.98
CA GLU A 127 -2.32 -10.83 8.18
C GLU A 127 -2.49 -11.12 6.69
N LEU A 128 -3.06 -10.16 5.96
CA LEU A 128 -3.12 -10.19 4.50
C LEU A 128 -1.80 -9.70 3.88
N ALA A 129 -1.11 -8.82 4.60
CA ALA A 129 0.21 -8.29 4.31
C ALA A 129 0.85 -7.88 5.64
N PRO A 130 2.19 -7.74 5.74
CA PRO A 130 2.87 -7.38 6.99
C PRO A 130 2.24 -6.17 7.69
N GLY A 131 1.72 -6.37 8.89
CA GLY A 131 1.07 -5.32 9.70
C GLY A 131 -0.34 -4.93 9.26
N TYR A 132 -0.93 -5.61 8.26
CA TYR A 132 -2.31 -5.42 7.82
C TYR A 132 -3.15 -6.66 8.16
N PRO A 133 -3.92 -6.63 9.27
CA PRO A 133 -4.75 -7.76 9.68
C PRO A 133 -5.82 -8.08 8.64
N VAL A 134 -6.09 -9.36 8.40
CA VAL A 134 -7.17 -9.78 7.49
C VAL A 134 -8.52 -9.22 7.93
N VAL A 135 -8.77 -9.18 9.24
CA VAL A 135 -10.02 -8.65 9.82
C VAL A 135 -10.22 -7.16 9.51
N ALA A 136 -9.15 -6.41 9.19
CA ALA A 136 -9.23 -5.00 8.81
C ALA A 136 -10.10 -4.75 7.57
N LEU A 137 -10.22 -5.74 6.66
CA LEU A 137 -11.11 -5.65 5.50
C LEU A 137 -12.57 -5.46 5.92
N LEU A 138 -13.00 -6.12 6.99
CA LEU A 138 -14.35 -6.00 7.53
C LEU A 138 -14.48 -4.85 8.50
N ASP A 139 -13.48 -4.60 9.35
CA ASP A 139 -13.54 -3.55 10.37
C ASP A 139 -13.74 -2.16 9.76
N ARG A 140 -13.14 -1.92 8.58
CA ARG A 140 -13.37 -0.72 7.78
C ARG A 140 -14.85 -0.53 7.44
N ILE A 141 -15.47 -1.58 6.88
CA ILE A 141 -16.89 -1.57 6.49
C ILE A 141 -17.78 -1.41 7.72
N HIS A 142 -17.47 -2.14 8.80
CA HIS A 142 -18.22 -2.07 10.05
C HIS A 142 -18.12 -0.69 10.71
N THR A 143 -16.96 -0.04 10.62
CA THR A 143 -16.77 1.35 11.09
C THR A 143 -17.69 2.30 10.35
N GLY A 144 -17.65 2.33 9.01
CA GLY A 144 -18.52 3.20 8.23
C GLY A 144 -20.01 2.87 8.40
N TRP A 145 -20.35 1.59 8.59
CA TRP A 145 -21.72 1.18 8.93
C TRP A 145 -22.19 1.74 10.27
N ASN A 146 -21.38 1.63 11.32
CA ASN A 146 -21.73 2.21 12.63
C ASN A 146 -21.90 3.73 12.55
N GLU A 147 -21.03 4.42 11.82
CA GLU A 147 -21.14 5.88 11.59
C GLU A 147 -22.41 6.24 10.83
N THR A 148 -22.74 5.49 9.78
CA THR A 148 -23.92 5.70 8.93
C THR A 148 -25.22 5.46 9.72
N CYS A 149 -25.23 4.43 10.56
CA CYS A 149 -26.43 3.91 11.22
C CYS A 149 -26.63 4.40 12.66
N LEU A 150 -25.80 5.33 13.13
CA LEU A 150 -25.97 5.96 14.43
C LEU A 150 -27.34 6.66 14.52
N LYS A 151 -28.13 6.32 15.54
CA LYS A 151 -29.45 6.92 15.81
C LYS A 151 -29.44 7.75 17.08
N ASP A 152 -30.19 8.84 17.06
CA ASP A 152 -30.44 9.63 18.25
C ASP A 152 -31.21 8.82 19.29
N ASN A 153 -30.78 8.89 20.54
CA ASN A 153 -31.31 8.04 21.62
C ASN A 153 -32.74 8.43 22.07
N LYS A 154 -33.26 9.59 21.66
CA LYS A 154 -34.61 10.06 22.02
C LYS A 154 -35.57 9.97 20.84
N SER A 155 -35.19 10.55 19.72
CA SER A 155 -36.03 10.65 18.52
C SER A 155 -35.96 9.42 17.63
N MET A 156 -34.95 8.55 17.82
CA MET A 156 -34.67 7.38 16.98
C MET A 156 -34.42 7.70 15.49
N LYS A 157 -34.21 8.98 15.15
CA LYS A 157 -33.80 9.42 13.82
C LYS A 157 -32.31 9.21 13.62
N TYR A 158 -31.87 9.04 12.37
CA TYR A 158 -30.45 8.92 12.06
C TYR A 158 -29.72 10.22 12.38
N CYS A 159 -28.61 10.10 13.09
CA CYS A 159 -27.81 11.24 13.52
C CYS A 159 -27.23 12.01 12.33
N ASN A 160 -26.94 11.34 11.22
CA ASN A 160 -26.44 11.99 10.03
C ASN A 160 -27.47 12.94 9.41
N ASP A 161 -28.74 12.55 9.38
CA ASP A 161 -29.83 13.41 8.89
C ASP A 161 -30.05 14.61 9.83
N ILE A 162 -29.93 14.39 11.14
CA ILE A 162 -30.03 15.47 12.13
C ILE A 162 -28.89 16.48 11.94
N ILE A 163 -27.64 16.01 11.87
CA ILE A 163 -26.46 16.87 11.75
C ILE A 163 -26.48 17.64 10.42
N GLU A 164 -26.84 16.99 9.31
CA GLU A 164 -26.91 17.63 7.99
C GLU A 164 -28.03 18.68 7.90
N SER A 165 -29.07 18.59 8.75
CA SER A 165 -30.14 19.59 8.79
C SER A 165 -29.73 20.93 9.40
N TRP A 166 -28.56 21.01 10.04
CA TRP A 166 -28.09 22.22 10.71
C TRP A 166 -27.45 23.21 9.74
N PRO A 167 -27.56 24.53 9.98
CA PRO A 167 -26.81 25.52 9.22
C PRO A 167 -25.30 25.30 9.34
N ALA A 168 -24.57 25.46 8.24
CA ALA A 168 -23.12 25.46 8.28
C ALA A 168 -22.60 26.68 9.05
N VAL A 169 -21.59 26.47 9.88
CA VAL A 169 -20.86 27.52 10.61
C VAL A 169 -19.40 27.55 10.16
N GLU A 170 -18.76 28.71 10.25
CA GLU A 170 -17.33 28.85 9.92
C GLU A 170 -16.45 28.23 11.00
N GLU A 171 -16.72 28.56 12.27
CA GLU A 171 -16.01 28.01 13.41
C GLU A 171 -16.93 27.15 14.29
N ILE A 172 -16.37 26.10 14.90
CA ILE A 172 -17.13 25.23 15.81
C ILE A 172 -17.72 25.99 17.01
N SER A 173 -17.08 27.08 17.43
CA SER A 173 -17.54 27.94 18.51
C SER A 173 -18.81 28.73 18.18
N ASP A 174 -19.16 28.84 16.89
CA ASP A 174 -20.39 29.50 16.43
C ASP A 174 -21.58 28.54 16.39
N MET A 175 -21.36 27.24 16.60
CA MET A 175 -22.45 26.25 16.64
C MET A 175 -23.42 26.56 17.79
N PRO A 176 -24.74 26.59 17.53
CA PRO A 176 -25.75 26.64 18.59
C PRO A 176 -25.52 25.57 19.65
N ARG A 177 -25.66 25.94 20.92
CA ARG A 177 -25.29 25.07 22.06
C ARG A 177 -26.06 23.75 22.08
N ASP A 178 -27.32 23.76 21.65
CA ASP A 178 -28.18 22.57 21.53
C ASP A 178 -27.70 21.60 20.44
N GLN A 179 -27.07 22.11 19.37
CA GLN A 179 -26.45 21.31 18.31
C GLN A 179 -25.07 20.79 18.74
N LEU A 180 -24.22 21.69 19.25
CA LEU A 180 -22.87 21.38 19.75
C LEU A 180 -22.92 20.29 20.84
N CYS A 181 -23.86 20.43 21.78
CA CYS A 181 -24.04 19.50 22.90
C CYS A 181 -25.09 18.42 22.64
N SER A 182 -25.54 18.26 21.39
CA SER A 182 -26.45 17.18 21.02
C SER A 182 -25.79 15.81 21.23
N TYR A 183 -26.62 14.79 21.50
CA TYR A 183 -26.15 13.41 21.57
C TYR A 183 -25.47 13.01 20.25
N CYS A 184 -26.11 13.29 19.11
CA CYS A 184 -25.62 12.89 17.80
C CYS A 184 -24.24 13.44 17.46
N TYR A 185 -23.98 14.73 17.73
CA TYR A 185 -22.68 15.32 17.40
C TYR A 185 -21.55 14.70 18.21
N GLY A 186 -21.71 14.63 19.54
CA GLY A 186 -20.70 14.04 20.41
C GLY A 186 -20.54 12.53 20.22
N ALA A 187 -21.63 11.79 20.03
CA ALA A 187 -21.59 10.35 19.78
C ALA A 187 -20.92 10.02 18.45
N LYS A 188 -21.17 10.80 17.39
CA LYS A 188 -20.51 10.60 16.10
C LYS A 188 -19.00 10.83 16.19
N LEU A 189 -18.57 11.93 16.82
CA LEU A 189 -17.14 12.21 17.00
C LEU A 189 -16.44 11.10 17.80
N ARG A 190 -17.06 10.62 18.89
CA ARG A 190 -16.52 9.49 19.67
C ARG A 190 -16.47 8.19 18.87
N LEU A 191 -17.50 7.91 18.09
CA LEU A 191 -17.57 6.70 17.28
C LEU A 191 -16.46 6.68 16.22
N MET A 192 -16.23 7.83 15.57
CA MET A 192 -15.11 8.02 14.67
C MET A 192 -13.77 7.84 15.40
N GLN A 193 -13.61 8.45 16.59
CA GLN A 193 -12.38 8.36 17.40
C GLN A 193 -12.03 6.92 17.79
N GLN A 194 -13.03 6.07 18.05
CA GLN A 194 -12.86 4.68 18.48
C GLN A 194 -12.35 3.74 17.39
N SER A 195 -12.30 4.20 16.13
CA SER A 195 -11.85 3.36 15.02
C SER A 195 -10.65 3.96 14.31
N PRO A 196 -9.58 3.16 14.09
CA PRO A 196 -8.48 3.54 13.20
C PRO A 196 -8.86 3.73 11.73
N TYR A 197 -10.03 3.21 11.34
CA TYR A 197 -10.48 3.15 9.95
C TYR A 197 -11.40 4.32 9.57
N SER A 198 -11.77 5.17 10.52
CA SER A 198 -12.58 6.35 10.28
C SER A 198 -11.73 7.49 9.67
N ALA A 199 -12.40 8.53 9.18
CA ALA A 199 -11.75 9.78 8.79
C ALA A 199 -11.29 10.66 9.96
N TYR A 200 -11.29 10.15 11.19
CA TYR A 200 -10.91 10.91 12.37
C TYR A 200 -9.42 11.30 12.32
N ASP A 201 -9.16 12.60 12.38
CA ASP A 201 -7.84 13.22 12.30
C ASP A 201 -7.65 14.22 13.46
N ASN A 202 -6.56 14.99 13.43
CA ASN A 202 -6.28 15.99 14.46
C ASN A 202 -7.32 17.12 14.50
N LEU A 203 -7.95 17.46 13.37
CA LEU A 203 -9.01 18.45 13.33
C LEU A 203 -10.26 17.94 14.07
N TYR A 204 -10.63 16.68 13.87
CA TYR A 204 -11.71 16.06 14.63
C TYR A 204 -11.36 15.87 16.12
N ALA A 205 -10.08 15.65 16.44
CA ALA A 205 -9.59 15.60 17.82
C ALA A 205 -9.82 16.93 18.56
N GLU A 206 -9.47 18.05 17.94
CA GLU A 206 -9.73 19.40 18.47
C GLU A 206 -11.23 19.65 18.63
N ARG A 207 -12.06 19.22 17.66
CA ARG A 207 -13.52 19.33 17.76
C ARG A 207 -14.10 18.54 18.93
N LEU A 208 -13.67 17.29 19.13
CA LEU A 208 -14.15 16.47 20.23
C LEU A 208 -13.70 17.05 21.59
N ASP A 209 -12.46 17.51 21.70
CA ASP A 209 -11.97 18.21 22.90
C ASP A 209 -12.81 19.47 23.21
N PHE A 210 -13.11 20.27 22.18
CA PHE A 210 -13.96 21.45 22.32
C PHE A 210 -15.39 21.08 22.78
N VAL A 211 -15.98 20.02 22.23
CA VAL A 211 -17.30 19.51 22.65
C VAL A 211 -17.26 19.04 24.11
N ILE A 212 -16.24 18.27 24.51
CA ILE A 212 -16.11 17.76 25.88
C ILE A 212 -16.10 18.91 26.88
N LYS A 213 -15.25 19.91 26.63
CA LYS A 213 -15.08 21.09 27.49
C LYS A 213 -16.32 22.00 27.50
N SER A 214 -16.88 22.29 26.33
CA SER A 214 -18.00 23.25 26.21
C SER A 214 -19.33 22.68 26.69
N CYS A 215 -19.49 21.36 26.64
CA CYS A 215 -20.72 20.66 27.00
C CYS A 215 -20.67 19.96 28.36
N ASN A 216 -19.61 20.16 29.15
CA ASN A 216 -19.39 19.51 30.44
C ASN A 216 -19.55 17.98 30.37
N GLN A 217 -19.06 17.36 29.29
CA GLN A 217 -19.09 15.91 29.16
C GLN A 217 -17.90 15.29 29.93
N PRO A 218 -18.01 14.02 30.35
CA PRO A 218 -16.88 13.32 30.98
C PRO A 218 -15.65 13.31 30.06
N ASP A 219 -14.46 13.41 30.65
CA ASP A 219 -13.21 13.26 29.91
C ASP A 219 -13.18 11.91 29.20
N SER A 220 -12.74 11.93 27.93
CA SER A 220 -12.59 10.73 27.09
C SER A 220 -11.41 10.90 26.14
N PRO A 221 -10.83 9.80 25.61
CA PRO A 221 -9.77 9.89 24.62
C PRO A 221 -10.20 10.74 23.40
N THR A 222 -9.37 11.72 23.04
CA THR A 222 -9.62 12.61 21.90
C THR A 222 -8.65 12.38 20.75
N LYS A 223 -7.49 11.77 21.02
CA LYS A 223 -6.45 11.55 20.02
C LYS A 223 -6.88 10.49 18.99
N PRO A 224 -6.47 10.64 17.71
CA PRO A 224 -6.69 9.61 16.70
C PRO A 224 -6.04 8.28 17.10
N ILE A 225 -6.71 7.17 16.76
CA ILE A 225 -6.14 5.83 16.88
C ILE A 225 -5.28 5.54 15.65
N GLU A 226 -4.09 4.98 15.86
CA GLU A 226 -3.19 4.59 14.77
C GLU A 226 -3.79 3.44 13.95
N SER A 227 -3.76 3.56 12.62
CA SER A 227 -4.32 2.54 11.73
C SER A 227 -3.55 1.22 11.82
N PRO A 228 -4.21 0.05 11.85
CA PRO A 228 -3.58 -1.19 11.45
C PRO A 228 -3.10 -1.04 10.00
N GLY A 229 -1.82 -1.30 9.74
CA GLY A 229 -1.11 -0.92 8.52
C GLY A 229 -0.35 0.41 8.60
N ASN A 230 -0.48 1.18 9.70
CA ASN A 230 0.70 1.80 10.30
C ASN A 230 1.43 0.68 11.03
N THR A 231 2.07 -0.19 10.25
CA THR A 231 3.38 -0.64 10.65
C THR A 231 4.10 0.62 11.13
N THR A 232 4.70 0.55 12.32
CA THR A 232 5.94 1.30 12.59
C THR A 232 6.67 1.42 11.26
N LEU A 233 7.03 2.66 10.89
CA LEU A 233 7.86 2.98 9.73
C LEU A 233 8.59 1.75 9.19
N PRO A 234 8.64 1.49 7.87
CA PRO A 234 9.75 0.73 7.33
C PRO A 234 11.02 1.23 8.01
N GLU A 235 11.65 0.31 8.72
CA GLU A 235 12.82 0.49 9.54
C GLU A 235 13.84 1.29 8.74
N ALA A 236 13.92 2.60 9.02
CA ALA A 236 14.62 3.59 8.22
C ALA A 236 14.15 3.71 6.74
N CYS A 237 14.04 4.95 6.27
CA CYS A 237 14.11 5.19 4.83
C CYS A 237 15.55 4.87 4.41
N HIS A 238 15.83 3.65 3.94
CA HIS A 238 17.20 3.17 3.68
C HIS A 238 17.99 4.02 2.66
N SER A 239 17.31 4.84 1.86
CA SER A 239 17.95 5.79 0.96
C SER A 239 18.34 7.11 1.64
N ASP A 240 17.81 7.37 2.84
CA ASP A 240 17.75 8.67 3.53
C ASP A 240 17.10 9.80 2.70
N ARG A 241 16.53 9.48 1.53
CA ARG A 241 15.90 10.45 0.62
C ARG A 241 14.42 10.56 0.95
N LYS A 242 13.98 11.77 1.29
CA LYS A 242 12.58 12.06 1.61
C LYS A 242 11.98 13.09 0.67
N TYR A 243 10.66 13.05 0.53
CA TYR A 243 9.90 14.02 -0.26
C TYR A 243 8.58 14.35 0.42
N VAL A 244 8.28 15.64 0.55
CA VAL A 244 6.98 16.09 1.05
C VAL A 244 6.11 16.45 -0.15
N THR A 245 4.99 15.76 -0.28
CA THR A 245 3.99 15.96 -1.35
C THR A 245 3.45 17.39 -1.38
N GLN A 246 3.30 17.91 -2.58
CA GLN A 246 2.85 19.26 -2.88
C GLN A 246 1.50 19.23 -3.60
N GLN A 247 0.82 20.38 -3.64
CA GLN A 247 -0.42 20.50 -4.38
C GLN A 247 -0.20 20.23 -5.88
N GLY A 248 -0.98 19.31 -6.45
CA GLY A 248 -0.88 18.94 -7.86
C GLY A 248 0.17 17.87 -8.17
N ASP A 249 0.83 17.33 -7.15
CA ASP A 249 1.69 16.15 -7.36
C ASP A 249 0.85 14.92 -7.76
N THR A 250 1.46 14.06 -8.56
CA THR A 250 1.04 12.69 -8.83
C THR A 250 2.23 11.76 -8.60
N CYS A 251 2.02 10.45 -8.47
CA CYS A 251 3.14 9.51 -8.40
C CYS A 251 4.03 9.62 -9.64
N ASP A 252 3.46 9.85 -10.82
CA ASP A 252 4.21 10.04 -12.06
C ASP A 252 5.00 11.35 -12.09
N SER A 253 4.44 12.46 -11.60
CA SER A 253 5.17 13.73 -11.51
C SER A 253 6.33 13.64 -10.52
N ILE A 254 6.15 12.92 -9.41
CA ILE A 254 7.20 12.68 -8.41
C ILE A 254 8.25 11.72 -8.98
N ALA A 255 7.82 10.60 -9.56
CA ALA A 255 8.67 9.55 -10.13
C ALA A 255 9.59 10.10 -11.22
N SER A 256 9.02 10.82 -12.18
CA SER A 256 9.77 11.49 -13.25
C SER A 256 10.77 12.51 -12.70
N LYS A 257 10.36 13.36 -11.75
CA LYS A 257 11.21 14.43 -11.19
C LYS A 257 12.30 13.92 -10.26
N LYS A 258 12.07 12.80 -9.57
CA LYS A 258 12.99 12.22 -8.58
C LYS A 258 13.81 11.04 -9.12
N GLY A 259 13.53 10.64 -10.36
CA GLY A 259 14.20 9.52 -11.02
C GLY A 259 13.95 8.21 -10.28
N VAL A 260 12.70 7.91 -9.97
CA VAL A 260 12.32 6.69 -9.23
C VAL A 260 11.20 5.94 -9.93
N SER A 261 11.02 4.67 -9.61
CA SER A 261 9.85 3.90 -10.03
C SER A 261 8.61 4.37 -9.28
N ALA A 262 7.54 4.69 -10.00
CA ALA A 262 6.25 5.08 -9.42
C ALA A 262 5.62 3.93 -8.62
N ALA A 263 5.79 2.68 -9.11
CA ALA A 263 5.37 1.47 -8.41
C ALA A 263 6.10 1.33 -7.06
N THR A 264 7.42 1.43 -7.05
CA THR A 264 8.20 1.32 -5.81
C THR A 264 7.89 2.47 -4.86
N LEU A 265 7.74 3.69 -5.37
CA LEU A 265 7.31 4.85 -4.57
C LEU A 265 5.96 4.58 -3.88
N TYR A 266 4.99 4.01 -4.60
CA TYR A 266 3.70 3.65 -4.03
C TYR A 266 3.84 2.58 -2.93
N TYR A 267 4.53 1.49 -3.22
CA TYR A 267 4.57 0.33 -2.32
C TYR A 267 5.37 0.56 -1.02
N ILE A 268 6.45 1.34 -1.05
CA ILE A 268 7.26 1.59 0.16
C ILE A 268 6.64 2.66 1.07
N ASN A 269 5.59 3.35 0.62
CA ASN A 269 4.94 4.42 1.37
C ASN A 269 3.49 4.04 1.69
N SER A 270 3.27 3.38 2.83
CA SER A 270 1.93 2.94 3.27
C SER A 270 0.90 4.08 3.46
N GLY A 271 1.36 5.33 3.61
CA GLY A 271 0.53 6.54 3.64
C GLY A 271 0.09 7.05 2.26
N LEU A 272 0.71 6.58 1.18
CA LEU A 272 0.42 6.95 -0.20
C LEU A 272 -0.65 6.02 -0.77
N ARG A 273 -1.92 6.42 -0.69
CA ARG A 273 -3.08 5.60 -1.08
C ARG A 273 -3.66 5.93 -2.45
N ASN A 274 -3.33 7.11 -2.98
CA ASN A 274 -3.80 7.60 -4.27
C ASN A 274 -2.62 8.21 -5.02
N CYS A 275 -2.31 7.66 -6.19
CA CYS A 275 -1.22 8.12 -7.02
C CYS A 275 -1.61 9.22 -8.02
N ASP A 276 -2.90 9.36 -8.32
CA ASP A 276 -3.38 10.40 -9.24
C ASP A 276 -3.53 11.76 -8.55
N SER A 277 -3.72 11.75 -7.24
CA SER A 277 -3.81 12.95 -6.41
C SER A 277 -3.45 12.63 -4.95
N PRO A 278 -2.16 12.38 -4.64
CA PRO A 278 -1.67 12.29 -3.27
C PRO A 278 -2.11 13.51 -2.43
N GLY A 279 -2.46 13.27 -1.17
CA GLY A 279 -2.71 14.35 -0.21
C GLY A 279 -1.46 15.21 -0.03
N VAL A 280 -1.64 16.51 0.24
CA VAL A 280 -0.52 17.45 0.45
C VAL A 280 0.09 17.25 1.84
N GLY A 281 1.41 17.38 1.96
CA GLY A 281 2.12 17.32 3.24
C GLY A 281 2.48 15.90 3.71
N ILE A 282 2.17 14.86 2.92
CA ILE A 282 2.62 13.49 3.18
C ILE A 282 4.13 13.42 2.99
N ASN A 283 4.84 12.94 4.02
CA ASN A 283 6.28 12.70 3.98
C ASN A 283 6.58 11.30 3.44
N LEU A 284 7.03 11.23 2.19
CA LEU A 284 7.35 10.02 1.47
C LEU A 284 8.85 9.69 1.61
N CYS A 285 9.17 8.42 1.83
CA CYS A 285 10.48 7.88 1.53
C CYS A 285 10.62 7.69 0.01
N LEU A 286 11.71 8.18 -0.56
CA LEU A 286 12.05 7.94 -1.96
C LEU A 286 12.96 6.71 -2.04
N PRO A 287 12.74 5.75 -2.95
CA PRO A 287 13.72 4.70 -3.18
C PRO A 287 15.02 5.29 -3.76
N GLN A 288 16.03 4.45 -3.99
CA GLN A 288 17.22 4.89 -4.72
C GLN A 288 16.84 5.41 -6.12
N SER A 289 17.54 6.44 -6.59
CA SER A 289 17.26 6.99 -7.92
C SER A 289 17.89 6.12 -9.00
N CYS A 290 17.15 5.85 -10.06
CA CYS A 290 17.70 5.35 -11.31
C CYS A 290 18.14 6.52 -12.20
N ASN A 291 19.19 6.29 -12.99
CA ASN A 291 19.75 7.31 -13.88
C ASN A 291 18.78 7.69 -15.02
N SER A 292 17.95 6.74 -15.44
CA SER A 292 16.91 6.92 -16.45
C SER A 292 15.63 6.23 -16.02
N THR A 293 14.52 6.95 -16.19
CA THR A 293 13.15 6.45 -16.09
C THR A 293 12.49 6.42 -17.47
N TYR A 294 11.43 5.63 -17.60
CA TYR A 294 10.61 5.54 -18.80
C TYR A 294 9.14 5.61 -18.42
N SER A 295 8.33 6.34 -19.20
CA SER A 295 6.88 6.39 -19.04
C SER A 295 6.26 5.35 -19.96
N VAL A 296 5.67 4.32 -19.33
CA VAL A 296 5.03 3.20 -20.02
C VAL A 296 3.82 3.67 -20.82
N LYS A 297 3.73 3.23 -22.08
CA LYS A 297 2.62 3.57 -23.00
C LYS A 297 1.59 2.44 -23.07
N PRO A 298 0.35 2.72 -23.53
CA PRO A 298 -0.77 1.76 -23.54
C PRO A 298 -0.59 0.44 -24.31
N ASN A 299 0.53 0.18 -24.99
CA ASN A 299 0.80 -1.08 -25.68
C ASN A 299 2.24 -1.57 -25.45
N ASP A 300 2.95 -0.97 -24.51
CA ASP A 300 4.30 -1.40 -24.19
C ASP A 300 4.27 -2.74 -23.46
N ASN A 301 5.35 -3.49 -23.58
CA ASN A 301 5.63 -4.64 -22.73
C ASN A 301 7.08 -4.57 -22.26
N CYS A 302 7.36 -5.34 -21.21
CA CYS A 302 8.67 -5.38 -20.57
C CYS A 302 9.81 -5.71 -21.53
N VAL A 303 9.58 -6.62 -22.50
CA VAL A 303 10.62 -7.09 -23.43
C VAL A 303 11.02 -5.98 -24.40
N ASP A 304 10.04 -5.32 -25.01
CA ASP A 304 10.30 -4.25 -25.97
C ASP A 304 10.95 -3.03 -25.30
N ILE A 305 10.48 -2.65 -24.10
CA ILE A 305 11.11 -1.59 -23.32
C ILE A 305 12.56 -1.97 -22.99
N ALA A 306 12.80 -3.17 -22.48
CA ALA A 306 14.14 -3.61 -22.12
C ALA A 306 15.11 -3.59 -23.31
N ILE A 307 14.69 -4.10 -24.46
CA ILE A 307 15.48 -4.07 -25.70
C ILE A 307 15.81 -2.63 -26.10
N SER A 308 14.82 -1.73 -26.07
CA SER A 308 15.02 -0.33 -26.46
C SER A 308 15.98 0.43 -25.55
N HIS A 309 16.16 -0.04 -24.32
CA HIS A 309 17.04 0.54 -23.30
C HIS A 309 18.32 -0.28 -23.08
N GLY A 310 18.60 -1.30 -23.92
CA GLY A 310 19.82 -2.09 -23.85
C GLY A 310 19.96 -2.90 -22.56
N THR A 311 18.84 -3.32 -21.97
CA THR A 311 18.79 -4.13 -20.74
C THR A 311 18.00 -5.41 -20.96
N GLY A 312 17.97 -6.31 -19.97
CA GLY A 312 17.08 -7.46 -19.98
C GLY A 312 15.78 -7.17 -19.22
N TRP A 313 14.71 -7.82 -19.62
CA TRP A 313 13.39 -7.58 -19.03
C TRP A 313 13.31 -8.07 -17.58
N LYS A 314 14.12 -9.06 -17.20
CA LYS A 314 14.23 -9.52 -15.80
C LYS A 314 14.88 -8.46 -14.92
N GLU A 315 15.93 -7.80 -15.41
CA GLU A 315 16.55 -6.67 -14.74
C GLU A 315 15.56 -5.53 -14.57
N LEU A 316 14.73 -5.26 -15.59
CA LEU A 316 13.67 -4.27 -15.51
C LEU A 316 12.62 -4.59 -14.43
N VAL A 317 12.23 -5.87 -14.26
CA VAL A 317 11.38 -6.31 -13.14
C VAL A 317 12.09 -6.11 -11.79
N THR A 318 13.36 -6.49 -11.68
CA THR A 318 14.15 -6.33 -10.45
C THR A 318 14.28 -4.87 -10.02
N TRP A 319 14.42 -3.94 -10.96
CA TRP A 319 14.54 -2.51 -10.69
C TRP A 319 13.23 -1.81 -10.36
N ASN A 320 12.10 -2.47 -10.60
CA ASN A 320 10.77 -1.93 -10.35
C ASN A 320 9.95 -2.85 -9.42
N PRO A 321 10.34 -2.98 -8.14
CA PRO A 321 9.52 -3.64 -7.14
C PRO A 321 8.08 -3.09 -7.16
N GLY A 322 7.15 -3.95 -7.55
CA GLY A 322 5.75 -3.62 -7.87
C GLY A 322 5.29 -4.22 -9.21
N LEU A 323 6.22 -4.44 -10.15
CA LEU A 323 5.97 -5.32 -11.29
C LEU A 323 5.90 -6.78 -10.80
N ASP A 324 4.98 -7.55 -11.36
CA ASP A 324 4.93 -8.98 -11.11
C ASP A 324 6.10 -9.71 -11.81
N SER A 325 6.38 -10.94 -11.41
CA SER A 325 7.52 -11.72 -11.92
C SER A 325 7.46 -12.01 -13.42
N LEU A 326 6.29 -11.89 -14.04
CA LEU A 326 6.06 -12.05 -15.47
C LEU A 326 5.87 -10.69 -16.19
N CYS A 327 5.97 -9.58 -15.45
CA CYS A 327 5.73 -8.22 -15.91
C CYS A 327 4.39 -8.03 -16.63
N THR A 328 3.34 -8.74 -16.20
CA THR A 328 2.02 -8.65 -16.84
C THR A 328 1.24 -7.39 -16.46
N ASN A 329 1.64 -6.74 -15.36
CA ASN A 329 1.01 -5.55 -14.81
C ASN A 329 1.70 -4.22 -15.17
N ILE A 330 2.62 -4.22 -16.15
CA ILE A 330 3.36 -3.01 -16.55
C ILE A 330 2.45 -1.92 -17.14
N VAL A 331 1.37 -2.31 -17.82
CA VAL A 331 0.28 -1.43 -18.29
C VAL A 331 -0.98 -1.74 -17.48
N GLY A 332 -1.67 -0.70 -17.02
CA GLY A 332 -3.00 -0.87 -16.39
C GLY A 332 -2.96 -1.55 -15.02
N ALA A 333 -1.88 -1.32 -14.26
CA ALA A 333 -1.73 -1.80 -12.90
C ALA A 333 -2.95 -1.53 -12.01
N ASN A 334 -3.25 -2.48 -11.13
CA ASN A 334 -4.28 -2.36 -10.12
C ASN A 334 -3.70 -2.74 -8.73
N PRO A 335 -3.59 -1.79 -7.79
CA PRO A 335 -3.97 -0.38 -7.88
C PRO A 335 -3.13 0.41 -8.89
N SER A 336 -3.68 1.51 -9.44
CA SER A 336 -2.92 2.39 -10.32
C SER A 336 -1.85 3.12 -9.51
N TRP A 337 -0.58 2.77 -9.75
CA TRP A 337 0.59 3.39 -9.10
C TRP A 337 1.34 4.37 -10.02
N GLY A 338 0.80 4.66 -11.20
CA GLY A 338 1.47 5.46 -12.23
C GLY A 338 2.14 4.61 -13.32
N THR A 339 2.79 5.29 -14.26
CA THR A 339 3.38 4.73 -15.48
C THR A 339 4.91 4.84 -15.52
N PHE A 340 5.53 5.59 -14.61
CA PHE A 340 6.99 5.77 -14.63
C PHE A 340 7.72 4.59 -13.96
N ILE A 341 8.64 3.99 -14.71
CA ILE A 341 9.49 2.89 -14.26
C ILE A 341 10.98 3.25 -14.40
N CYS A 342 11.82 2.61 -13.62
CA CYS A 342 13.27 2.64 -13.80
C CYS A 342 13.69 1.73 -14.96
N VAL A 343 14.49 2.25 -15.89
CA VAL A 343 15.10 1.49 -16.99
C VAL A 343 16.63 1.40 -16.86
N THR A 344 17.12 1.77 -15.67
CA THR A 344 18.51 1.63 -15.22
C THR A 344 18.49 1.25 -13.74
N PRO A 345 19.57 0.65 -13.19
CA PRO A 345 19.62 0.25 -11.80
C PRO A 345 19.35 1.43 -10.84
N PRO A 346 18.38 1.31 -9.91
CA PRO A 346 18.24 2.25 -8.81
C PRO A 346 19.51 2.24 -7.95
N GLY A 347 20.11 3.42 -7.73
CA GLY A 347 21.39 3.58 -7.04
C GLY A 347 22.60 3.62 -7.96
N GLY A 348 22.40 3.51 -9.28
CA GLY A 348 23.46 3.52 -10.29
C GLY A 348 23.99 2.12 -10.60
N ALA A 349 24.81 2.02 -11.64
CA ALA A 349 25.55 0.80 -11.90
C ALA A 349 26.47 0.53 -10.70
N TYR A 350 26.54 -0.74 -10.27
CA TYR A 350 27.51 -1.13 -9.25
C TYR A 350 28.91 -0.91 -9.82
N GLU A 351 29.53 0.22 -9.50
CA GLU A 351 30.97 0.40 -9.63
C GLU A 351 31.61 -0.38 -8.50
N GLY A 352 31.72 -1.69 -8.69
CA GLY A 352 32.61 -2.49 -7.88
C GLY A 352 33.98 -1.86 -7.96
N LEU A 353 34.59 -1.58 -6.81
CA LEU A 353 36.05 -1.44 -6.75
C LEU A 353 36.64 -2.62 -7.55
N PRO A 354 37.63 -2.37 -8.41
CA PRO A 354 38.23 -3.43 -9.22
C PRO A 354 38.58 -4.58 -8.29
N PRO A 355 38.30 -5.84 -8.66
CA PRO A 355 38.55 -6.98 -7.80
C PRO A 355 39.99 -6.87 -7.32
N GLY A 356 40.15 -6.79 -5.99
CA GLY A 356 41.46 -6.91 -5.36
C GLY A 356 42.11 -8.14 -5.97
N ASN A 357 43.34 -7.94 -6.45
CA ASN A 357 44.16 -8.79 -7.30
C ASN A 357 44.21 -10.27 -6.87
N SER A 358 43.10 -11.00 -7.05
CA SER A 358 42.98 -12.43 -6.85
C SER A 358 42.93 -13.06 -8.24
N SER A 359 44.09 -13.57 -8.64
CA SER A 359 44.36 -14.17 -9.93
C SER A 359 43.75 -15.57 -10.08
N ASN A 360 42.45 -15.71 -9.85
CA ASN A 360 41.70 -16.88 -10.29
C ASN A 360 40.23 -16.53 -10.57
N PRO A 361 39.83 -16.39 -11.85
CA PRO A 361 38.43 -16.26 -12.23
C PRO A 361 37.81 -17.66 -12.15
N GLY A 362 37.13 -17.96 -11.04
CA GLY A 362 36.22 -19.10 -10.98
C GLY A 362 35.00 -18.81 -11.85
N ASN A 363 34.99 -19.38 -13.06
CA ASN A 363 33.85 -19.41 -13.96
C ASN A 363 33.04 -20.68 -13.69
N GLY A 364 31.83 -20.51 -13.19
CA GLY A 364 30.82 -21.55 -13.04
C GLY A 364 29.46 -20.92 -12.69
N ASN A 365 28.77 -20.41 -13.72
CA ASN A 365 27.45 -19.75 -13.71
C ASN A 365 27.35 -18.42 -12.93
N GLY A 366 27.82 -17.37 -13.61
CA GLY A 366 28.00 -16.03 -13.05
C GLY A 366 26.73 -15.29 -12.62
N GLY A 367 26.84 -14.63 -11.46
CA GLY A 367 26.02 -13.50 -11.03
C GLY A 367 26.24 -12.25 -11.89
N GLY A 368 25.90 -12.41 -13.16
CA GLY A 368 25.80 -11.47 -14.27
C GLY A 368 24.91 -12.17 -15.32
N PRO A 369 24.66 -11.61 -16.51
CA PRO A 369 23.60 -12.11 -17.40
C PRO A 369 23.80 -13.60 -17.74
N GLY A 370 23.02 -14.49 -17.13
CA GLY A 370 23.04 -15.95 -17.37
C GLY A 370 23.19 -16.91 -16.17
N GLY A 371 23.44 -16.49 -14.92
CA GLY A 371 23.53 -17.38 -13.75
C GLY A 371 22.31 -17.38 -12.81
N SER A 372 22.17 -18.40 -11.95
CA SER A 372 20.91 -18.73 -11.24
C SER A 372 20.37 -17.72 -10.23
N GLY A 373 21.15 -16.73 -9.78
CA GLY A 373 20.68 -15.71 -8.82
C GLY A 373 20.13 -16.30 -7.50
N ASP A 374 20.53 -17.52 -7.15
CA ASP A 374 19.97 -18.31 -6.04
C ASP A 374 20.91 -18.36 -4.82
N GLY A 375 22.07 -17.70 -4.88
CA GLY A 375 23.04 -17.60 -3.78
C GLY A 375 24.04 -18.75 -3.67
N TYR A 376 23.95 -19.79 -4.52
CA TYR A 376 24.82 -20.97 -4.48
C TYR A 376 26.02 -20.87 -5.43
N SER A 377 27.04 -21.68 -5.15
CA SER A 377 28.19 -21.95 -6.03
C SER A 377 28.13 -23.38 -6.59
N ASP A 378 28.62 -23.57 -7.82
CA ASP A 378 28.82 -24.90 -8.41
C ASP A 378 30.23 -25.47 -8.10
N ASP A 379 31.12 -24.68 -7.50
CA ASP A 379 32.47 -25.08 -7.09
C ASP A 379 32.67 -24.96 -5.57
N ILE A 380 33.63 -25.72 -5.04
CA ILE A 380 34.18 -25.57 -3.69
C ILE A 380 35.59 -24.99 -3.80
N VAL A 381 35.85 -23.91 -3.08
CA VAL A 381 37.17 -23.26 -3.02
C VAL A 381 37.87 -23.56 -1.69
N PRO A 382 39.21 -23.54 -1.65
CA PRO A 382 39.95 -23.68 -0.40
C PRO A 382 39.59 -22.56 0.59
N ALA A 383 39.53 -22.94 1.87
CA ALA A 383 39.37 -22.02 2.97
C ALA A 383 40.48 -20.94 2.98
N PRO A 384 40.14 -19.66 3.21
CA PRO A 384 41.10 -18.57 3.24
C PRO A 384 42.00 -18.62 4.49
N ASN A 385 43.17 -17.99 4.41
CA ASN A 385 44.04 -17.81 5.57
C ASN A 385 43.40 -16.83 6.55
N GLY A 386 43.21 -17.27 7.81
CA GLY A 386 42.66 -16.45 8.88
C GLY A 386 41.69 -17.22 9.76
N THR A 387 40.99 -16.50 10.65
CA THR A 387 39.97 -17.09 11.51
C THR A 387 38.67 -17.26 10.73
N ILE A 388 38.19 -18.50 10.64
CA ILE A 388 36.89 -18.83 10.07
C ILE A 388 35.87 -18.91 11.20
N ALA A 389 34.67 -18.38 10.97
CA ALA A 389 33.61 -18.38 11.96
C ALA A 389 33.18 -19.80 12.34
N LYS A 390 32.77 -19.97 13.59
CA LYS A 390 32.49 -21.30 14.14
C LYS A 390 31.30 -21.94 13.42
N GLY A 391 31.52 -23.12 12.86
CA GLY A 391 30.48 -23.91 12.19
C GLY A 391 30.23 -23.51 10.75
N THR A 392 30.93 -22.51 10.22
CA THR A 392 30.89 -22.19 8.78
C THR A 392 31.19 -23.42 7.95
N THR A 393 30.39 -23.67 6.92
CA THR A 393 30.59 -24.83 6.03
C THR A 393 31.96 -24.80 5.36
N ASP A 394 32.57 -25.97 5.23
CA ASP A 394 33.80 -26.21 4.46
C ASP A 394 33.50 -26.45 2.97
N LYS A 395 32.25 -26.76 2.61
CA LYS A 395 31.77 -26.84 1.23
C LYS A 395 31.34 -25.46 0.72
N CYS A 396 32.27 -24.52 0.73
CA CYS A 396 32.01 -23.14 0.31
C CYS A 396 32.67 -22.83 -1.03
N GLY A 397 31.97 -22.14 -1.92
CA GLY A 397 32.51 -21.66 -3.18
C GLY A 397 33.03 -20.22 -3.14
N ASN A 398 32.64 -19.45 -2.13
CA ASN A 398 33.14 -18.09 -1.95
C ASN A 398 33.07 -17.67 -0.47
N TYR A 399 34.20 -17.22 0.08
CA TYR A 399 34.28 -16.72 1.45
C TYR A 399 34.32 -15.19 1.48
N VAL A 400 33.70 -14.60 2.49
CA VAL A 400 33.74 -13.16 2.77
C VAL A 400 34.33 -12.90 4.15
N GLN A 401 35.27 -11.96 4.23
CA GLN A 401 35.81 -11.49 5.51
C GLN A 401 35.02 -10.26 5.96
N ALA A 402 34.35 -10.37 7.11
CA ALA A 402 33.61 -9.26 7.68
C ALA A 402 34.56 -8.11 8.05
N GLN A 403 34.19 -6.88 7.68
CA GLN A 403 34.91 -5.66 8.04
C GLN A 403 34.23 -4.94 9.21
N ASP A 404 34.93 -3.98 9.81
CA ASP A 404 34.34 -3.13 10.84
C ASP A 404 33.19 -2.30 10.24
N GLY A 405 32.02 -2.33 10.88
CA GLY A 405 30.80 -1.69 10.38
C GLY A 405 30.01 -2.46 9.31
N ASP A 406 30.45 -3.66 8.88
CA ASP A 406 29.62 -4.50 8.01
C ASP A 406 28.35 -4.97 8.75
N SER A 407 27.26 -5.12 7.98
CA SER A 407 26.05 -5.83 8.40
C SER A 407 25.81 -7.06 7.54
N CYS A 408 25.02 -8.02 8.03
CA CYS A 408 24.64 -9.17 7.21
C CYS A 408 23.90 -8.73 5.95
N GLY A 409 23.00 -7.74 6.05
CA GLY A 409 22.29 -7.19 4.90
C GLY A 409 23.26 -6.67 3.83
N THR A 410 24.26 -5.88 4.22
CA THR A 410 25.26 -5.36 3.27
C THR A 410 26.13 -6.46 2.65
N ILE A 411 26.46 -7.51 3.41
CA ILE A 411 27.26 -8.64 2.91
C ILE A 411 26.48 -9.47 1.89
N VAL A 412 25.23 -9.84 2.22
CA VAL A 412 24.44 -10.72 1.36
C VAL A 412 23.92 -10.01 0.12
N ILE A 413 23.68 -8.69 0.19
CA ILE A 413 23.39 -7.85 -0.99
C ILE A 413 24.60 -7.84 -1.95
N ARG A 414 25.83 -7.68 -1.43
CA ARG A 414 27.05 -7.72 -2.26
C ARG A 414 27.25 -9.09 -2.93
N GLY A 415 26.84 -10.16 -2.28
CA GLY A 415 26.97 -11.54 -2.77
C GLY A 415 25.78 -12.09 -3.55
N ALA A 416 24.68 -11.32 -3.67
CA ALA A 416 23.39 -11.80 -4.18
C ALA A 416 22.94 -13.12 -3.52
N VAL A 417 23.01 -13.18 -2.19
CA VAL A 417 22.69 -14.38 -1.39
C VAL A 417 21.44 -14.12 -0.54
N PRO A 418 20.50 -15.07 -0.45
CA PRO A 418 19.44 -15.02 0.56
C PRO A 418 20.02 -15.01 1.99
N VAL A 419 19.52 -14.13 2.86
CA VAL A 419 20.08 -13.95 4.22
C VAL A 419 19.89 -15.19 5.10
N ASP A 420 18.80 -15.92 4.89
CA ASP A 420 18.54 -17.22 5.49
C ASP A 420 19.59 -18.26 5.08
N LEU A 421 19.90 -18.36 3.78
CA LEU A 421 20.97 -19.23 3.28
C LEU A 421 22.34 -18.87 3.89
N PHE A 422 22.66 -17.57 3.98
CA PHE A 422 23.91 -17.11 4.58
C PHE A 422 24.01 -17.47 6.08
N VAL A 423 22.91 -17.39 6.83
CA VAL A 423 22.87 -17.80 8.24
C VAL A 423 22.98 -19.33 8.37
N ASP A 424 22.29 -20.09 7.53
CA ASP A 424 22.29 -21.55 7.57
C ASP A 424 23.70 -22.14 7.37
N VAL A 425 24.48 -21.54 6.46
CA VAL A 425 25.86 -22.01 6.19
C VAL A 425 26.90 -21.40 7.11
N ASN A 426 26.49 -20.50 8.01
CA ASN A 426 27.32 -19.89 9.06
C ASN A 426 26.60 -19.90 10.43
N PRO A 427 26.43 -21.08 11.07
CA PRO A 427 25.63 -21.25 12.27
C PRO A 427 26.02 -20.37 13.48
N SER A 428 27.25 -19.85 13.54
CA SER A 428 27.64 -18.86 14.56
C SER A 428 26.81 -17.57 14.53
N LEU A 429 26.12 -17.29 13.42
CA LEU A 429 25.24 -16.12 13.27
C LEU A 429 23.87 -16.32 13.94
N GLU A 430 23.56 -17.56 14.34
CA GLU A 430 22.36 -18.04 15.04
C GLU A 430 21.04 -17.91 14.24
N SER A 431 20.68 -16.70 13.79
CA SER A 431 19.43 -16.39 13.11
C SER A 431 19.57 -15.14 12.23
N THR A 432 18.62 -14.92 11.32
CA THR A 432 18.59 -13.71 10.47
C THR A 432 18.50 -12.42 11.30
N THR A 433 17.77 -12.44 12.42
CA THR A 433 17.62 -11.29 13.33
C THR A 433 18.89 -10.98 14.12
N SER A 434 19.63 -11.99 14.57
CA SER A 434 20.88 -11.83 15.34
C SER A 434 22.11 -11.67 14.45
N CYS A 435 21.99 -11.94 13.14
CA CYS A 435 23.09 -12.07 12.20
C CYS A 435 24.10 -10.91 12.29
N THR A 436 23.64 -9.67 12.13
CA THR A 436 24.52 -8.49 12.17
C THR A 436 25.20 -8.32 13.53
N ALA A 437 24.51 -8.61 14.63
CA ALA A 437 25.07 -8.52 15.98
C ALA A 437 26.11 -9.62 16.29
N ARG A 438 26.09 -10.72 15.54
CA ARG A 438 27.01 -11.86 15.69
C ARG A 438 28.17 -11.84 14.68
N LEU A 439 28.13 -10.92 13.73
CA LEU A 439 29.21 -10.72 12.77
C LEU A 439 30.45 -10.16 13.48
N GLN A 440 31.60 -10.80 13.28
CA GLN A 440 32.86 -10.41 13.91
C GLN A 440 33.82 -9.85 12.87
N PRO A 441 34.32 -8.61 13.03
CA PRO A 441 35.31 -8.05 12.13
C PRO A 441 36.56 -8.94 12.02
N SER A 442 37.15 -9.00 10.83
CA SER A 442 38.28 -9.83 10.45
C SER A 442 38.04 -11.35 10.44
N VAL A 443 36.82 -11.82 10.67
CA VAL A 443 36.44 -13.24 10.61
C VAL A 443 35.85 -13.58 9.24
N TRP A 444 36.18 -14.78 8.74
CA TRP A 444 35.70 -15.30 7.46
C TRP A 444 34.41 -16.12 7.62
N TYR A 445 33.47 -15.88 6.71
CA TYR A 445 32.17 -16.55 6.61
C TYR A 445 32.00 -17.11 5.20
N CYS A 446 31.23 -18.18 5.04
CA CYS A 446 30.87 -18.68 3.71
C CYS A 446 29.77 -17.80 3.12
N LEU A 447 30.05 -17.10 2.02
CA LEU A 447 29.06 -16.27 1.34
C LEU A 447 28.22 -17.11 0.39
N ASN A 448 28.85 -17.85 -0.51
CA ASN A 448 28.17 -18.69 -1.50
C ASN A 448 28.51 -20.17 -1.26
N PRO A 449 27.62 -20.94 -0.61
CA PRO A 449 27.87 -22.35 -0.37
C PRO A 449 27.73 -23.17 -1.66
N PHE A 450 28.42 -24.31 -1.73
CA PHE A 450 28.21 -25.27 -2.81
C PHE A 450 26.74 -25.72 -2.85
N ARG A 451 26.15 -25.91 -4.03
CA ARG A 451 24.73 -26.27 -4.21
C ARG A 451 24.26 -27.45 -3.34
N TYR A 452 25.17 -28.36 -3.02
CA TYR A 452 24.91 -29.55 -2.19
C TYR A 452 25.70 -29.53 -0.87
N TRP A 453 25.95 -28.34 -0.31
CA TRP A 453 26.71 -28.15 0.93
C TRP A 453 26.15 -28.97 2.11
N ASN A 454 24.82 -29.13 2.17
CA ASN A 454 24.12 -29.86 3.22
C ASN A 454 23.94 -31.37 2.93
N THR A 455 24.47 -31.88 1.81
CA THR A 455 24.35 -33.30 1.47
C THR A 455 25.46 -34.12 2.11
N THR A 456 25.08 -35.27 2.66
CA THR A 456 25.96 -36.22 3.36
C THR A 456 26.39 -37.39 2.47
N VAL A 457 26.48 -37.20 1.16
CA VAL A 457 26.91 -38.28 0.25
C VAL A 457 28.42 -38.51 0.42
N PRO A 458 28.90 -39.71 0.79
CA PRO A 458 30.32 -39.99 0.88
C PRO A 458 30.93 -40.10 -0.52
N GLY A 459 31.97 -39.31 -0.83
CA GLY A 459 32.89 -39.58 -1.94
C GLY A 459 32.74 -38.72 -3.20
N VAL A 460 32.81 -37.40 -3.05
CA VAL A 460 33.49 -36.55 -4.06
C VAL A 460 34.78 -36.04 -3.44
#